data_AF-A0A952VNY8-F1
#
_entry.id   AF-A0A952VNY8-F1
#
_cell.length_a   1.000
_cell.length_b   1.000
_cell.length_c   1.000
_cell.angle_alpha   90.00
_cell.angle_beta   90.00
_cell.angle_gamma   90.00
#
_symmetry.space_group_name_H-M   'P 1'
#
loop_
_entity.id
_entity.type
_entity.pdbx_description
1 polymer ?
#
loop_
_entity_poly.entity_id
_entity_poly.type
_entity_poly.pdbx_seq_one_letter_code
_entity_poly.pdbx_strand_id
1 'polypeptide(L)'
;MVSQALLMAVGAKRPQPGLIHHSNRGSQYCAQDYQDQLESFWGTLKNELLHHRRYDTRAQTRQEIAEYIEIFYNRQRRHSRLGNRSPDAFAQQWARHQPAA
;
A
#
# COMPACT_ATOMS: atom_id res chain seq x y z
N MET A 1 7.16 18.72 14.27
CA MET A 1 7.15 19.49 13.01
C MET A 1 5.78 19.59 12.33
N VAL A 2 4.82 18.66 12.49
CA VAL A 2 3.47 18.78 11.88
C VAL A 2 2.48 19.59 12.73
N SER A 3 2.56 19.47 14.07
CA SER A 3 1.68 20.21 15.00
C SER A 3 1.90 21.73 14.95
N GLN A 4 3.15 22.17 14.79
CA GLN A 4 3.50 23.60 14.69
C GLN A 4 2.98 24.23 13.40
N ALA A 5 3.04 23.52 12.27
CA ALA A 5 2.50 24.00 10.99
C ALA A 5 0.97 24.13 11.02
N LEU A 6 0.29 23.18 11.68
CA LEU A 6 -1.17 23.25 11.87
C LEU A 6 -1.57 24.42 12.77
N LEU A 7 -0.86 24.64 13.90
CA LEU A 7 -1.12 25.77 14.79
C LEU A 7 -0.90 27.12 14.09
N MET A 8 0.16 27.25 13.29
CA MET A 8 0.41 28.43 12.47
C MET A 8 -0.70 28.65 11.43
N ALA A 9 -1.15 27.58 10.75
CA ALA A 9 -2.22 27.66 9.76
C ALA A 9 -3.57 28.06 10.38
N VAL A 10 -3.93 27.49 11.53
CA VAL A 10 -5.17 27.84 12.26
C VAL A 10 -5.12 29.28 12.77
N GLY A 11 -3.98 29.70 13.34
CA GLY A 11 -3.80 31.08 13.82
C GLY A 11 -3.88 32.13 12.71
N ALA A 12 -3.32 31.82 11.53
CA ALA A 12 -3.34 32.72 10.37
C ALA A 12 -4.68 32.75 9.63
N LYS A 13 -5.39 31.62 9.53
CA LYS A 13 -6.60 31.49 8.70
C LYS A 13 -7.91 31.75 9.46
N ARG A 14 -7.91 31.72 10.81
CA ARG A 14 -9.08 31.91 11.69
C ARG A 14 -10.38 31.28 11.13
N PRO A 15 -10.38 29.96 10.90
CA PRO A 15 -11.51 29.30 10.27
C PRO A 15 -12.78 29.40 11.13
N GLN A 16 -13.94 29.53 10.49
CA GLN A 16 -15.21 29.64 11.19
C GLN A 16 -15.52 28.34 11.96
N PRO A 17 -16.23 28.43 13.10
CA PRO A 17 -16.71 27.26 13.83
C PRO A 17 -17.46 26.30 12.89
N GLY A 18 -17.03 25.03 12.84
CA GLY A 18 -17.59 24.01 11.94
C GLY A 18 -16.66 23.55 10.81
N LEU A 19 -15.46 24.14 10.65
CA LEU A 19 -14.49 23.66 9.68
C LEU A 19 -14.00 22.23 10.04
N ILE A 20 -14.23 21.28 9.15
CA ILE A 20 -13.80 19.88 9.32
C ILE A 20 -12.37 19.73 8.78
N HIS A 21 -11.42 19.41 9.66
CA HIS A 21 -10.06 19.04 9.28
C HIS A 21 -9.99 17.53 8.95
N HIS A 22 -9.92 17.18 7.66
CA HIS A 22 -9.76 15.79 7.25
C HIS A 22 -8.29 15.37 7.30
N SER A 23 -7.93 14.51 8.26
CA SER A 23 -6.60 13.89 8.33
C SER A 23 -6.62 12.53 7.61
N ASN A 24 -5.96 12.42 6.47
CA ASN A 24 -5.97 11.21 5.62
C ASN A 24 -5.09 10.07 6.17
N ARG A 25 -5.07 9.82 7.48
CA ARG A 25 -4.26 8.75 8.08
C ARG A 25 -5.13 7.87 8.98
N GLY A 26 -5.84 6.93 8.37
CA GLY A 26 -6.54 5.86 9.08
C GLY A 26 -7.56 5.10 8.24
N SER A 27 -8.35 5.80 7.41
CA SER A 27 -9.44 5.15 6.67
C SER A 27 -8.95 4.31 5.47
N GLN A 28 -7.77 4.59 4.92
CA GLN A 28 -7.21 3.82 3.80
C GLN A 28 -6.83 2.38 4.19
N TYR A 29 -6.41 2.16 5.44
CA TYR A 29 -6.10 0.82 5.97
C TYR A 29 -7.34 0.08 6.50
N CYS A 30 -8.41 0.81 6.83
CA CYS A 30 -9.72 0.26 7.19
C CYS A 30 -10.67 0.13 5.99
N ALA A 31 -10.24 0.51 4.77
CA ALA A 31 -11.05 0.34 3.58
C ALA A 31 -11.17 -1.16 3.27
N GLN A 32 -12.40 -1.65 3.15
CA GLN A 32 -12.68 -3.05 2.85
C GLN A 32 -11.88 -3.54 1.63
N ASP A 33 -11.81 -2.72 0.59
CA ASP A 33 -11.04 -3.01 -0.62
C ASP A 33 -9.55 -3.25 -0.36
N TYR A 34 -8.96 -2.58 0.62
CA TYR A 34 -7.56 -2.75 0.99
C TYR A 34 -7.36 -4.03 1.81
N GLN A 35 -8.28 -4.34 2.72
CA GLN A 35 -8.27 -5.58 3.49
C GLN A 35 -8.44 -6.80 2.57
N ASP A 36 -9.37 -6.75 1.62
CA ASP A 36 -9.61 -7.83 0.66
C ASP A 36 -8.38 -8.10 -0.23
N GLN A 37 -7.70 -7.02 -0.65
CA GLN A 37 -6.45 -7.12 -1.41
C GLN A 37 -5.32 -7.75 -0.58
N LEU A 38 -5.20 -7.37 0.70
CA LEU A 38 -4.22 -7.97 1.60
C LEU A 38 -4.49 -9.45 1.83
N GLU A 39 -5.74 -9.84 2.10
CA GLU A 39 -6.09 -11.25 2.32
C GLU A 39 -5.79 -12.11 1.09
N SER A 40 -6.13 -11.62 -0.11
CA SER A 40 -5.80 -12.30 -1.37
C SER A 40 -4.28 -12.44 -1.58
N PHE A 41 -3.52 -11.39 -1.26
CA PHE A 41 -2.06 -11.42 -1.31
C PHE A 41 -1.48 -12.47 -0.35
N TRP A 42 -1.90 -12.47 0.91
CA TRP A 42 -1.39 -13.41 1.92
C TRP A 42 -1.75 -14.86 1.60
N GLY A 43 -2.95 -15.11 1.08
CA GLY A 43 -3.34 -16.44 0.60
C GLY A 43 -2.44 -16.93 -0.54
N THR A 44 -2.15 -16.04 -1.50
CA THR A 44 -1.24 -16.33 -2.62
C THR A 44 0.17 -16.63 -2.15
N LEU A 45 0.75 -15.76 -1.31
CA LEU A 45 2.12 -15.91 -0.82
C LEU A 45 2.29 -17.20 -0.01
N LYS A 46 1.32 -17.52 0.85
CA LYS A 46 1.34 -18.78 1.61
C LYS A 46 1.33 -19.98 0.68
N ASN A 47 0.39 -20.03 -0.26
CA ASN A 47 0.25 -21.17 -1.17
C ASN A 47 1.47 -21.36 -2.07
N GLU A 48 1.98 -20.29 -2.69
CA GLU A 48 3.05 -20.41 -3.69
C GLU A 48 4.44 -20.56 -3.07
N LEU A 49 4.73 -19.88 -1.95
CA LEU A 49 6.07 -19.81 -1.38
C LEU A 49 6.22 -20.61 -0.08
N LEU A 50 5.25 -20.53 0.83
CA LEU A 50 5.42 -21.08 2.18
C LEU A 50 4.99 -22.55 2.29
N HIS A 51 3.96 -22.97 1.56
CA HIS A 51 3.44 -24.34 1.66
C HIS A 51 4.34 -25.39 1.00
N HIS A 52 5.16 -24.99 0.02
CA HIS A 52 6.02 -25.89 -0.74
C HIS A 52 7.46 -25.94 -0.25
N ARG A 53 7.82 -25.18 0.79
CA ARG A 53 9.20 -25.11 1.31
C ARG A 53 9.28 -25.26 2.81
N ARG A 54 10.32 -25.96 3.26
CA ARG A 54 10.77 -25.94 4.66
C ARG A 54 11.91 -24.95 4.77
N TYR A 55 11.83 -24.08 5.75
CA TYR A 55 12.85 -23.07 6.02
C TYR A 55 13.59 -23.43 7.30
N ASP A 56 14.92 -23.37 7.25
CA ASP A 56 15.76 -23.71 8.40
C ASP A 56 15.90 -22.53 9.36
N THR A 57 15.80 -21.30 8.83
CA THR A 57 15.95 -20.07 9.63
C THR A 57 14.93 -19.00 9.27
N ARG A 58 14.57 -18.18 10.26
CA ARG A 58 13.72 -16.99 10.04
C ARG A 58 14.36 -15.97 9.10
N ALA A 59 15.69 -15.86 9.09
CA ALA A 59 16.41 -14.94 8.23
C ALA A 59 16.25 -15.32 6.75
N GLN A 60 16.38 -16.62 6.44
CA GLN A 60 16.12 -17.15 5.10
C GLN A 60 14.67 -16.89 4.66
N THR A 61 13.69 -17.24 5.49
CA THR A 61 12.27 -17.00 5.16
C THR A 61 12.01 -15.51 4.89
N ARG A 62 12.60 -14.62 5.69
CA ARG A 62 12.45 -13.17 5.51
C ARG A 62 13.05 -12.70 4.18
N GLN A 63 14.22 -13.20 3.81
CA GLN A 63 14.86 -12.87 2.54
C GLN A 63 14.03 -13.35 1.36
N GLU A 64 13.55 -14.59 1.39
CA GLU A 64 12.74 -15.15 0.30
C GLU A 64 11.37 -14.49 0.19
N ILE A 65 10.73 -14.13 1.30
CA ILE A 65 9.49 -13.34 1.28
C ILE A 65 9.75 -11.97 0.66
N ALA A 66 10.83 -11.28 1.04
CA ALA A 66 11.16 -9.97 0.49
C ALA A 66 11.42 -10.06 -1.02
N GLU A 67 12.21 -11.04 -1.45
CA GLU A 67 12.49 -11.30 -2.85
C GLU A 67 11.22 -11.62 -3.64
N TYR A 68 10.36 -12.49 -3.11
CA TYR A 68 9.08 -12.81 -3.74
C TYR A 68 8.21 -11.56 -3.91
N ILE A 69 8.13 -10.70 -2.88
CA ILE A 69 7.34 -9.47 -2.94
C ILE A 69 7.93 -8.50 -3.97
N GLU A 70 9.23 -8.23 -3.89
CA GLU A 70 9.88 -7.18 -4.68
C GLU A 70 10.10 -7.59 -6.14
N ILE A 71 10.54 -8.81 -6.39
CA ILE A 71 10.98 -9.25 -7.71
C ILE A 71 9.82 -9.90 -8.47
N PHE A 72 9.04 -10.76 -7.82
CA PHE A 72 7.97 -11.49 -8.50
C PHE A 72 6.62 -10.77 -8.38
N TYR A 73 6.10 -10.57 -7.17
CA TYR A 73 4.76 -10.04 -6.95
C TYR A 73 4.60 -8.63 -7.52
N ASN A 74 5.45 -7.68 -7.10
CA ASN A 74 5.31 -6.28 -7.50
C ASN A 74 5.63 -6.05 -8.99
N ARG A 75 6.70 -6.68 -9.51
CA ARG A 75 7.21 -6.40 -10.86
C ARG A 75 6.60 -7.28 -11.94
N GLN A 76 6.34 -8.56 -11.65
CA GLN A 76 6.04 -9.56 -12.68
C GLN A 76 4.62 -10.16 -12.58
N ARG A 77 4.06 -10.31 -11.37
CA ARG A 77 2.77 -11.00 -11.19
C ARG A 77 1.64 -10.22 -11.85
N ARG A 78 0.94 -10.85 -12.77
CA ARG A 78 -0.16 -10.23 -13.51
C ARG A 78 -1.48 -10.50 -12.79
N HIS A 79 -2.26 -9.44 -12.57
CA HIS A 79 -3.57 -9.53 -11.94
C HIS A 79 -4.67 -9.17 -12.94
N SER A 80 -5.67 -10.04 -13.11
CA SER A 80 -6.84 -9.77 -13.97
C SER A 80 -7.57 -8.49 -13.57
N ARG A 81 -7.71 -8.24 -12.25
CA ARG A 81 -8.30 -7.00 -11.69
C ARG A 81 -7.53 -5.73 -12.06
N LEU A 82 -6.24 -5.83 -12.40
CA LEU A 82 -5.39 -4.70 -12.83
C LEU A 82 -5.24 -4.62 -14.35
N GLY A 83 -6.14 -5.25 -15.12
CA GLY A 83 -6.03 -5.30 -16.59
C GLY A 83 -4.88 -6.18 -17.07
N ASN A 84 -4.58 -7.26 -16.32
CA ASN A 84 -3.51 -8.21 -16.61
C ASN A 84 -2.10 -7.57 -16.61
N ARG A 85 -1.92 -6.57 -15.74
CA ARG A 85 -0.65 -5.88 -15.47
C ARG A 85 -0.13 -6.23 -14.08
N SER A 86 1.16 -5.96 -13.84
CA SER A 86 1.74 -6.07 -12.51
C SER A 86 1.40 -4.86 -11.63
N PRO A 87 1.42 -5.01 -10.30
CA PRO A 87 1.16 -3.92 -9.37
C PRO A 87 2.02 -2.68 -9.64
N ASP A 88 3.32 -2.87 -9.91
CA ASP A 88 4.23 -1.77 -10.22
C ASP A 88 3.88 -1.09 -11.56
N ALA A 89 3.59 -1.87 -12.60
CA ALA A 89 3.18 -1.32 -13.89
C ALA A 89 1.87 -0.51 -13.78
N PHE A 90 0.93 -0.98 -12.96
CA PHE A 90 -0.32 -0.26 -12.66
C PHE A 90 -0.05 1.03 -11.88
N ALA A 91 0.78 0.98 -10.83
CA ALA A 91 1.13 2.16 -10.02
C ALA A 91 1.85 3.23 -10.85
N GLN A 92 2.81 2.84 -11.69
CA GLN A 92 3.49 3.77 -12.61
C GLN A 92 2.52 4.42 -13.59
N GLN A 93 1.58 3.63 -14.14
CA GLN A 93 0.56 4.17 -15.03
C GLN A 93 -0.31 5.19 -14.28
N TRP A 94 -0.80 4.85 -13.09
CA TRP A 94 -1.63 5.75 -12.29
C TRP A 94 -0.90 7.06 -11.95
N ALA A 95 0.37 6.98 -11.54
CA ALA A 95 1.20 8.16 -11.28
C ALA A 95 1.37 9.07 -12.50
N ARG A 96 1.45 8.51 -13.72
CA ARG A 96 1.50 9.30 -14.97
C ARG A 96 0.18 10.01 -15.30
N HIS A 97 -0.95 9.49 -14.83
CA HIS A 97 -2.28 10.05 -15.11
C HIS A 97 -2.78 10.98 -13.99
N GLN A 98 -2.04 11.11 -12.89
CA GLN A 98 -2.35 12.14 -11.90
C GLN A 98 -1.87 13.49 -12.40
N PRO A 99 -2.75 14.50 -12.52
CA PRO A 99 -2.30 15.85 -12.76
C PRO A 99 -1.41 16.26 -11.58
N ALA A 100 -0.22 16.79 -11.88
CA ALA A 100 0.60 17.45 -10.88
C ALA A 100 -0.26 18.56 -10.23
N ALA A 101 -0.47 18.44 -8.92
CA ALA A 101 -1.22 19.40 -8.11
C ALA A 101 -0.46 20.73 -7.99
#